data_AF-A0A2V7JHT0-F1
#
_entry.id   AF-A0A2V7JHT0-F1
#
_cell.length_a   1.000
_cell.length_b   1.000
_cell.length_c   1.000
_cell.angle_alpha   90.00
_cell.angle_beta   90.00
_cell.angle_gamma   90.00
#
_symmetry.space_group_name_H-M   'P 1'
#
loop_
_entity.id
_entity.type
_entity.pdbx_description
1 polymer ?
#
loop_
_entity_poly.entity_id
_entity_poly.type
_entity_poly.pdbx_seq_one_letter_code
_entity_poly.pdbx_strand_id
1 'polypeptide(L)'
;TADPELDAQSVGAVRLGARSFYEIGPGATILFRANYLAAPKFSGGGRAPFSLDLGLGLDVRLAGRLRGTAAYAFQRINRKTSPGSTGEIDAPIQETVGRVGLALAF
;
A
#
# COMPACT_ATOMS: atom_id res chain seq x y z
N THR A 1 -29.93 6.95 2.15
CA THR A 1 -28.73 7.78 2.42
C THR A 1 -27.55 7.02 1.86
N ALA A 2 -26.70 7.62 1.03
CA ALA A 2 -25.53 6.93 0.47
C ALA A 2 -24.50 6.70 1.58
N ASP A 3 -23.89 5.52 1.60
CA ASP A 3 -22.84 5.18 2.56
C ASP A 3 -21.50 5.72 2.05
N PRO A 4 -20.90 6.73 2.71
CA PRO A 4 -19.67 7.36 2.25
C PRO A 4 -18.46 6.42 2.15
N GLU A 5 -18.52 5.26 2.83
CA GLU A 5 -17.51 4.19 2.72
C GLU A 5 -17.63 3.43 1.39
N LEU A 6 -18.83 3.32 0.83
CA LEU A 6 -19.10 2.60 -0.44
C LEU A 6 -18.97 3.49 -1.68
N ASP A 7 -19.06 4.82 -1.51
CA ASP A 7 -19.00 5.78 -2.63
C ASP A 7 -17.61 5.94 -3.26
N ALA A 8 -16.53 5.51 -2.61
CA ALA A 8 -15.19 5.49 -3.20
C ALA A 8 -14.70 4.08 -3.51
N GLN A 9 -15.19 3.53 -4.62
CA GLN A 9 -14.72 2.24 -5.14
C GLN A 9 -13.32 2.31 -5.76
N SER A 10 -12.79 3.50 -6.04
CA SER A 10 -11.49 3.66 -6.69
C SER A 10 -10.71 4.85 -6.16
N VAL A 11 -9.40 4.66 -6.02
CA VAL A 11 -8.43 5.68 -5.63
C VAL A 11 -7.27 5.72 -6.62
N GLY A 12 -6.91 6.92 -7.07
CA GLY A 12 -5.69 7.18 -7.83
C GLY A 12 -4.81 8.16 -7.08
N ALA A 13 -3.52 7.86 -6.93
CA ALA A 13 -2.57 8.76 -6.27
C ALA A 13 -1.16 8.61 -6.86
N VAL A 14 -0.35 9.66 -6.73
CA VAL A 14 1.07 9.64 -7.11
C VAL A 14 1.88 9.13 -5.91
N ARG A 15 2.66 8.07 -6.10
CA ARG A 15 3.54 7.50 -5.07
C ARG A 15 4.93 8.16 -5.14
N LEU A 16 5.33 8.80 -4.05
CA LEU A 16 6.68 9.38 -3.88
C LEU A 16 7.29 8.79 -2.61
N GLY A 17 8.49 8.22 -2.70
CA GLY A 17 9.03 7.49 -1.56
C GLY A 17 10.42 6.93 -1.75
N ALA A 18 10.86 6.19 -0.74
CA ALA A 18 12.14 5.53 -0.71
C ALA A 18 11.98 4.01 -0.55
N ARG A 19 13.00 3.29 -1.02
CA ARG A 19 13.15 1.85 -0.82
C ARG A 19 14.54 1.58 -0.27
N SER A 20 14.64 0.70 0.71
CA SER A 20 15.91 0.18 1.19
C SER A 20 15.96 -1.32 1.00
N PHE A 21 17.16 -1.81 0.73
CA PHE A 21 17.48 -3.22 0.56
C PHE A 21 18.55 -3.56 1.57
N TYR A 22 18.31 -4.60 2.35
CA TYR A 22 19.25 -5.06 3.38
C TYR A 22 19.48 -6.55 3.20
N GLU A 23 20.70 -6.93 2.85
CA GLU A 23 21.10 -8.33 2.77
C GLU A 23 21.31 -8.88 4.19
N ILE A 24 20.56 -9.92 4.54
CA ILE A 24 20.65 -10.59 5.84
C ILE A 24 21.53 -11.85 5.80
N GLY A 25 21.89 -12.29 4.59
CA GLY A 25 22.73 -13.45 4.36
C GLY A 25 22.78 -13.85 2.89
N PRO A 26 23.56 -14.88 2.53
CA PRO A 26 23.67 -15.35 1.17
C PRO A 26 22.29 -15.70 0.59
N GLY A 27 21.90 -14.98 -0.46
CA GLY A 27 20.62 -15.18 -1.13
C GLY A 27 19.40 -14.68 -0.36
N ALA A 28 19.54 -13.96 0.75
CA ALA A 28 18.42 -13.44 1.53
C ALA A 28 18.46 -11.91 1.66
N THR A 29 17.40 -11.24 1.23
CA THR A 29 17.29 -9.77 1.22
C THR A 29 15.97 -9.32 1.82
N ILE A 30 16.04 -8.37 2.75
CA ILE A 30 14.89 -7.61 3.24
C ILE A 30 14.72 -6.36 2.38
N LEU A 31 13.51 -6.13 1.90
CA LEU A 31 13.10 -4.89 1.24
C LEU A 31 12.21 -4.10 2.19
N PHE A 32 12.52 -2.83 2.42
CA PHE A 32 11.59 -1.91 3.06
C PHE A 32 11.21 -0.79 2.09
N ARG A 33 9.95 -0.35 2.13
CA ARG A 33 9.41 0.72 1.30
C ARG A 33 8.56 1.65 2.15
N ALA A 34 8.73 2.94 1.95
CA ALA A 34 7.85 3.96 2.51
C ALA A 34 7.53 5.00 1.43
N ASN A 35 6.24 5.16 1.12
CA ASN A 35 5.74 6.08 0.11
C ASN A 35 4.68 7.02 0.71
N TYR A 36 4.82 8.31 0.42
CA TYR A 36 3.73 9.27 0.51
C TYR A 36 2.84 9.17 -0.75
N LEU A 37 1.53 9.21 -0.56
CA LEU A 37 0.55 9.21 -1.65
C LEU A 37 0.07 10.66 -1.89
N ALA A 38 0.67 11.32 -2.88
CA ALA A 38 0.37 12.69 -3.26
C ALA A 38 -0.84 12.78 -4.20
N ALA A 39 -1.55 13.91 -4.09
CA ALA A 39 -2.73 14.26 -4.91
C ALA A 39 -3.75 13.10 -5.10
N PRO A 40 -4.22 12.46 -4.00
CA PRO A 40 -5.16 11.36 -4.11
C PRO A 40 -6.50 11.85 -4.65
N LYS A 41 -7.02 11.13 -5.65
CA LYS A 41 -8.33 11.33 -6.28
C LYS A 41 -9.21 10.11 -6.00
N PHE A 42 -10.48 10.35 -5.66
CA PHE A 42 -11.46 9.32 -5.30
C PHE A 42 -12.67 9.43 -6.22
N SER A 43 -13.26 8.31 -6.64
CA SER A 43 -14.47 8.29 -7.47
C SER A 43 -15.67 8.99 -6.83
N GLY A 44 -15.88 8.80 -5.52
CA GLY A 44 -16.92 9.48 -4.75
C GLY A 44 -16.57 10.89 -4.26
N GLY A 45 -15.52 11.50 -4.82
CA GLY A 45 -15.01 12.80 -4.37
C GLY A 45 -14.37 12.78 -2.98
N GLY A 46 -13.96 13.96 -2.53
CA GLY A 46 -13.20 14.16 -1.30
C GLY A 46 -11.71 14.38 -1.54
N ARG A 47 -10.99 14.60 -0.44
CA ARG A 47 -9.54 14.87 -0.43
C ARG A 47 -8.89 14.08 0.69
N ALA A 48 -7.60 13.78 0.58
CA ALA A 48 -6.83 13.24 1.70
C ALA A 48 -5.59 14.10 1.93
N PRO A 49 -5.52 14.89 3.02
CA PRO A 49 -4.38 15.75 3.31
C PRO A 49 -3.10 14.94 3.59
N PHE A 50 -3.25 13.72 4.08
CA PHE A 50 -2.14 12.83 4.36
C PHE A 50 -2.47 11.38 3.99
N SER A 51 -1.52 10.69 3.36
CA SER A 51 -1.68 9.32 2.92
C SER A 51 -0.32 8.64 2.79
N LEU A 52 -0.22 7.39 3.24
CA LEU A 52 1.02 6.64 3.39
C LEU A 52 0.84 5.20 2.88
N ASP A 53 1.87 4.67 2.24
CA ASP A 53 2.01 3.26 1.86
C ASP A 53 3.36 2.74 2.35
N LEU A 54 3.32 1.75 3.23
CA LEU A 54 4.47 1.06 3.79
C LEU A 54 4.53 -0.37 3.24
N GLY A 55 5.73 -0.85 2.98
CA GLY A 55 5.97 -2.21 2.52
C GLY A 55 7.17 -2.84 3.23
N LEU A 56 7.03 -4.09 3.62
CA LEU A 56 8.11 -4.96 4.09
C LEU A 56 8.13 -6.21 3.22
N GLY A 57 9.30 -6.58 2.72
CA GLY A 57 9.49 -7.74 1.87
C GLY A 57 10.68 -8.56 2.32
N LEU A 58 10.60 -9.86 2.05
CA LEU A 58 11.68 -10.82 2.18
C LEU A 58 11.79 -11.57 0.85
N ASP A 59 13.00 -11.61 0.30
CA ASP A 59 13.37 -12.43 -0.85
C ASP A 59 14.43 -13.41 -0.41
N VAL A 60 14.22 -14.71 -0.66
CA VAL A 60 15.17 -15.77 -0.30
C VAL A 60 15.43 -16.65 -1.52
N ARG A 61 16.69 -16.88 -1.83
CA ARG A 61 17.17 -17.81 -2.85
C ARG A 61 17.82 -19.00 -2.17
N LEU A 62 17.23 -20.18 -2.36
CA LEU A 62 17.69 -21.46 -1.84
C LEU A 62 18.31 -22.27 -2.98
N ALA A 63 19.57 -22.69 -2.80
CA ALA A 63 20.30 -23.57 -3.71
C ALA A 63 20.31 -23.12 -5.19
N GLY A 64 20.22 -21.81 -5.45
CA GLY A 64 20.23 -21.19 -6.79
C GLY A 64 18.99 -21.43 -7.64
N ARG A 65 18.14 -22.40 -7.28
CA ARG A 65 16.99 -22.86 -8.09
C ARG A 65 15.63 -22.54 -7.49
N LEU A 66 15.55 -22.32 -6.18
CA LEU A 66 14.29 -21.99 -5.51
C LEU A 66 14.35 -20.54 -5.02
N ARG A 67 13.34 -19.75 -5.36
CA ARG A 67 13.16 -18.39 -4.84
C ARG A 67 11.84 -18.30 -4.08
N GLY A 68 11.93 -17.96 -2.79
CA GLY A 68 10.78 -17.62 -1.96
C GLY A 68 10.66 -16.12 -1.80
N THR A 69 9.42 -15.61 -1.84
CA THR A 69 9.11 -14.22 -1.55
C THR A 69 8.00 -14.13 -0.52
N ALA A 70 8.13 -13.18 0.40
CA ALA A 70 7.07 -12.77 1.29
C ALA A 70 7.02 -11.23 1.26
N ALA A 71 5.83 -10.67 1.19
CA ALA A 71 5.63 -9.23 1.19
C ALA A 71 4.41 -8.88 2.03
N TYR A 72 4.54 -7.82 2.82
CA TYR A 72 3.49 -7.24 3.62
C TYR A 72 3.39 -5.77 3.26
N ALA A 73 2.19 -5.32 2.92
CA ALA A 73 1.90 -3.94 2.56
C ALA A 73 0.85 -3.39 3.51
N PHE A 74 1.03 -2.13 3.91
CA PHE A 74 0.09 -1.36 4.71
C PHE A 74 -0.13 -0.01 4.05
N GLN A 75 -1.38 0.37 3.83
CA GLN A 75 -1.75 1.64 3.24
C GLN A 75 -2.77 2.33 4.16
N ARG A 76 -2.55 3.61 4.45
CA ARG A 76 -3.50 4.46 5.17
C ARG A 76 -3.69 5.77 4.43
N ILE A 77 -4.93 6.09 4.15
CA ILE A 77 -5.36 7.30 3.47
C ILE A 77 -6.34 8.01 4.40
N ASN A 78 -5.94 9.16 4.95
CA ASN A 78 -6.83 9.95 5.81
C ASN A 78 -7.80 10.75 4.94
N ARG A 79 -8.71 10.04 4.26
CA ARG A 79 -9.70 10.65 3.37
C ARG A 79 -10.75 11.41 4.18
N LYS A 80 -11.10 12.56 3.63
CA LYS A 80 -12.22 13.40 4.03
C LYS A 80 -13.17 13.54 2.84
N THR A 81 -14.48 13.38 3.08
CA THR A 81 -15.51 13.43 2.04
C THR A 81 -16.72 14.23 2.51
N SER A 82 -17.55 14.73 1.59
CA SER A 82 -18.76 15.49 1.93
C SER A 82 -19.98 14.80 1.30
N PRO A 83 -20.69 13.92 2.03
CA PRO A 83 -21.90 13.29 1.53
C PRO A 83 -23.07 14.28 1.63
N GLY A 84 -23.17 15.19 0.66
CA GLY A 84 -24.23 16.20 0.62
C GLY A 84 -24.00 17.39 1.54
N SER A 85 -25.06 17.90 2.19
CA SER A 85 -25.08 19.20 2.88
C SER A 85 -24.54 19.22 4.31
N THR A 86 -24.07 18.08 4.84
CA THR A 86 -23.60 17.95 6.23
C THR A 86 -22.16 18.41 6.46
N GLY A 87 -21.48 18.89 5.42
CA GLY A 87 -20.08 19.30 5.49
C GLY A 87 -19.11 18.11 5.40
N GLU A 88 -17.83 18.41 5.56
CA GLU A 88 -16.74 17.45 5.39
C GLU A 88 -16.65 16.50 6.60
N ILE A 89 -16.75 15.20 6.34
CA ILE A 89 -16.62 14.12 7.32
C ILE A 89 -15.35 13.30 7.09
N ASP A 90 -14.81 12.71 8.15
CA ASP A 90 -13.68 11.80 8.07
C ASP A 90 -14.14 10.39 7.64
N ALA A 91 -13.49 9.85 6.62
CA ALA A 91 -13.76 8.50 6.08
C ALA A 91 -12.42 7.83 5.70
N PRO A 92 -11.55 7.54 6.70
CA PRO A 92 -10.22 7.03 6.43
C PRO A 92 -10.27 5.65 5.78
N ILE A 93 -9.40 5.42 4.79
CA ILE A 93 -9.23 4.13 4.14
C ILE A 93 -7.95 3.49 4.69
N GLN A 94 -8.05 2.27 5.17
CA GLN A 94 -6.91 1.49 5.64
C GLN A 94 -6.93 0.10 5.01
N GLU A 95 -5.82 -0.29 4.42
CA GLU A 95 -5.66 -1.59 3.76
C GLU A 95 -4.35 -2.24 4.20
N THR A 96 -4.42 -3.55 4.42
CA THR A 96 -3.26 -4.37 4.74
C THR A 96 -3.30 -5.63 3.88
N VAL A 97 -2.19 -5.97 3.22
CA VAL A 97 -2.11 -7.15 2.36
C VAL A 97 -0.81 -7.90 2.56
N GLY A 98 -0.94 -9.19 2.87
CA GLY A 98 0.15 -10.17 2.81
C GLY A 98 0.18 -10.89 1.46
N ARG A 99 1.37 -11.09 0.90
CA ARG A 99 1.61 -11.88 -0.31
C ARG A 99 2.78 -12.82 -0.06
N VAL A 100 2.65 -14.06 -0.51
CA VAL A 100 3.71 -15.06 -0.49
C VAL A 100 3.84 -15.67 -1.86
N GLY A 101 5.06 -16.03 -2.25
CA GLY A 101 5.37 -16.59 -3.56
C GLY A 101 6.51 -17.58 -3.49
N LEU A 102 6.46 -18.58 -4.37
CA LEU A 102 7.52 -19.55 -4.59
C LEU A 102 7.73 -19.68 -6.10
N ALA A 103 8.98 -19.65 -6.53
CA ALA A 103 9.37 -19.82 -7.92
C ALA A 103 10.53 -20.81 -8.02
N LEU A 104 10.49 -21.66 -9.04
CA LEU A 104 11.56 -22.58 -9.40
C LEU A 104 12.20 -22.09 -10.71
N ALA A 105 13.52 -21.97 -10.74
CA ALA A 105 14.30 -21.65 -11.93
C ALA A 105 15.30 -22.80 -12.18
N PHE A 106 15.39 -23.22 -13.44
CA PHE A 106 16.30 -24.27 -13.91
C PHE A 106 17.49 -23.66 -14.63
#